data_AF-A0A8T7DE53-F1
#
_entry.id   AF-A0A8T7DE53-F1
#
_cell.length_a   1.000
_cell.length_b   1.000
_cell.length_c   1.000
_cell.angle_alpha   90.00
_cell.angle_beta   90.00
_cell.angle_gamma   90.00
#
_symmetry.space_group_name_H-M   'P 1'
#
loop_
_entity.id
_entity.type
_entity.pdbx_description
1 polymer ?
#
loop_
_entity_poly.entity_id
_entity_poly.type
_entity_poly.pdbx_seq_one_letter_code
_entity_poly.pdbx_strand_id
1 'polypeptide(L)'
;MKTLVLQSHRNPLPFAWLEPCVDSVKHWSDLNAFDYRFLDDELFAVINNRLRLKFSAQMVILTDLARLLWIRQFLQQGYHTVVWFDADFVVFNESKLQLPDTNYALGREVWVQKDKNNKLRAYIKVHNAFLLFRKGNVFLDFYIETANRLLDLNEGNVPPQFIGPKLLTALHNIAHCPVMETAGMLSPLVITDILNGEGKALELFSKASFEPLYAANLGASVVSNEGLTEEDMLRLTELLRRKQNPLSRYLYHSD
;
A
#
# COMPACT_ATOMS: atom_id res chain seq x y z
N MET A 1 -0.87 20.88 -11.48
CA MET A 1 -0.98 19.72 -12.41
C MET A 1 -2.10 18.83 -11.89
N LYS A 2 -2.91 18.20 -12.77
CA LYS A 2 -4.09 17.45 -12.33
C LYS A 2 -3.68 16.08 -11.74
N THR A 3 -4.02 15.83 -10.47
CA THR A 3 -3.71 14.59 -9.76
C THR A 3 -4.99 13.87 -9.39
N LEU A 4 -5.02 12.55 -9.56
CA LEU A 4 -6.08 11.66 -9.10
C LEU A 4 -5.56 10.69 -8.04
N VAL A 5 -6.32 10.52 -6.98
CA VAL A 5 -6.09 9.51 -5.95
C VAL A 5 -7.16 8.42 -6.09
N LEU A 6 -6.72 7.17 -6.14
CA LEU A 6 -7.56 5.99 -6.27
C LEU A 6 -7.48 5.14 -5.00
N GLN A 7 -8.63 4.70 -4.52
CA GLN A 7 -8.77 3.58 -3.60
C GLN A 7 -9.82 2.61 -4.13
N SER A 8 -9.78 1.36 -3.66
CA SER A 8 -10.79 0.39 -4.04
C SER A 8 -11.06 -0.64 -2.95
N HIS A 9 -12.34 -0.96 -2.80
CA HIS A 9 -12.81 -2.09 -2.00
C HIS A 9 -14.26 -2.41 -2.37
N ARG A 10 -14.76 -3.61 -2.02
CA ARG A 10 -16.21 -3.87 -2.05
C ARG A 10 -16.96 -2.85 -1.19
N ASN A 11 -18.18 -2.51 -1.59
CA ASN A 11 -19.08 -1.61 -0.89
C ASN A 11 -20.41 -2.35 -0.60
N PRO A 12 -20.87 -2.47 0.67
CA PRO A 12 -20.29 -1.91 1.90
C PRO A 12 -18.94 -2.53 2.29
N LEU A 13 -18.12 -1.73 2.99
CA LEU A 13 -16.84 -2.18 3.53
C LEU A 13 -17.05 -3.36 4.51
N PRO A 14 -16.15 -4.36 4.52
CA PRO A 14 -16.28 -5.56 5.34
C PRO A 14 -16.07 -5.31 6.84
N PHE A 15 -15.29 -4.29 7.19
CA PHE A 15 -14.85 -4.01 8.56
C PHE A 15 -14.94 -2.49 8.79
N ALA A 16 -15.39 -2.10 9.98
CA ALA A 16 -15.60 -0.70 10.35
C ALA A 16 -14.29 0.11 10.33
N TRP A 17 -13.16 -0.49 10.68
CA TRP A 17 -11.86 0.21 10.70
C TRP A 17 -11.33 0.62 9.32
N LEU A 18 -11.88 0.07 8.24
CA LEU A 18 -11.52 0.50 6.89
C LEU A 18 -12.08 1.89 6.54
N GLU A 19 -13.21 2.28 7.14
CA GLU A 19 -13.81 3.59 6.89
C GLU A 19 -12.88 4.75 7.33
N PRO A 20 -12.32 4.74 8.56
CA PRO A 20 -11.26 5.69 8.94
C PRO A 20 -10.04 5.73 8.01
N CYS A 21 -9.65 4.59 7.42
CA CYS A 21 -8.54 4.52 6.46
C CYS A 21 -8.90 5.26 5.16
N VAL A 22 -10.04 4.90 4.57
CA VAL A 22 -10.56 5.53 3.34
C VAL A 22 -10.77 7.03 3.54
N ASP A 23 -11.40 7.42 4.66
CA ASP A 23 -11.63 8.83 4.98
C ASP A 23 -10.35 9.63 5.13
N SER A 24 -9.30 9.03 5.69
CA SER A 24 -8.00 9.71 5.86
C SER A 24 -7.33 10.03 4.52
N VAL A 25 -7.38 9.11 3.55
CA VAL A 25 -6.84 9.32 2.20
C VAL A 25 -7.68 10.34 1.44
N LYS A 26 -9.02 10.27 1.56
CA LYS A 26 -9.92 11.27 0.98
C LYS A 26 -9.64 12.66 1.55
N HIS A 27 -9.51 12.80 2.85
CA HIS A 27 -9.18 14.07 3.50
C HIS A 27 -7.83 14.63 3.05
N TRP A 28 -6.80 13.79 2.98
CA TRP A 28 -5.49 14.18 2.45
C TRP A 28 -5.58 14.63 0.98
N SER A 29 -6.41 13.97 0.17
CA SER A 29 -6.65 14.36 -1.22
C SER A 29 -7.29 15.75 -1.30
N ASP A 30 -8.32 16.01 -0.50
CA ASP A 30 -9.01 17.30 -0.45
C ASP A 30 -8.07 18.44 -0.02
N LEU A 31 -7.25 18.21 1.02
CA LEU A 31 -6.27 19.20 1.52
C LEU A 31 -5.23 19.61 0.45
N ASN A 32 -4.89 18.68 -0.45
CA ASN A 32 -3.95 18.93 -1.53
C ASN A 32 -4.62 19.32 -2.86
N ALA A 33 -5.95 19.51 -2.86
CA ALA A 33 -6.75 19.77 -4.05
C ALA A 33 -6.55 18.71 -5.16
N PHE A 34 -6.45 17.45 -4.76
CA PHE A 34 -6.43 16.29 -5.67
C PHE A 34 -7.84 15.78 -5.89
N ASP A 35 -8.12 15.30 -7.11
CA ASP A 35 -9.34 14.54 -7.34
C ASP A 35 -9.24 13.19 -6.63
N TYR A 36 -10.35 12.69 -6.10
CA TYR A 36 -10.42 11.39 -5.43
C TYR A 36 -11.50 10.52 -6.07
N ARG A 37 -11.19 9.23 -6.29
CA ARG A 37 -12.16 8.24 -6.75
C ARG A 37 -12.01 6.91 -6.01
N PHE A 38 -13.12 6.44 -5.48
CA PHE A 38 -13.25 5.11 -4.91
C PHE A 38 -13.86 4.17 -5.95
N LEU A 39 -13.17 3.07 -6.25
CA LEU A 39 -13.64 2.04 -7.18
C LEU A 39 -14.21 0.87 -6.38
N ASP A 40 -15.47 0.53 -6.60
CA ASP A 40 -16.10 -0.63 -5.98
C ASP A 40 -15.88 -1.90 -6.83
N ASP A 41 -16.95 -2.64 -7.14
CA ASP A 41 -16.91 -3.76 -8.07
C ASP A 41 -16.46 -3.35 -9.48
N GLU A 42 -16.55 -2.05 -9.83
CA GLU A 42 -16.00 -1.53 -11.08
C GLU A 42 -14.47 -1.72 -11.21
N LEU A 43 -13.76 -1.97 -10.11
CA LEU A 43 -12.31 -2.24 -10.12
C LEU A 43 -11.94 -3.27 -11.18
N PHE A 44 -12.69 -4.36 -11.28
CA PHE A 44 -12.34 -5.46 -12.17
C PHE A 44 -12.72 -5.20 -13.63
N ALA A 45 -13.52 -4.15 -13.93
CA ALA A 45 -14.05 -3.84 -15.25
C ALA A 45 -12.97 -3.68 -16.34
N VAL A 46 -11.76 -3.29 -15.95
CA VAL A 46 -10.60 -3.10 -16.85
C VAL A 46 -9.86 -4.40 -17.19
N ILE A 47 -10.09 -5.49 -16.45
CA ILE A 47 -9.42 -6.78 -16.71
C ILE A 47 -10.18 -7.54 -17.79
N ASN A 48 -9.47 -8.19 -18.73
CA ASN A 48 -10.10 -9.04 -19.73
C ASN A 48 -10.75 -10.30 -19.13
N ASN A 49 -11.77 -10.83 -19.80
CA ASN A 49 -12.56 -11.98 -19.31
C ASN A 49 -11.72 -13.25 -19.13
N ARG A 50 -10.72 -13.49 -19.99
CA ARG A 50 -9.86 -14.67 -19.91
C ARG A 50 -9.10 -14.71 -18.58
N LEU A 51 -8.46 -13.61 -18.20
CA LEU A 51 -7.72 -13.50 -16.94
C LEU A 51 -8.67 -13.53 -15.73
N ARG A 52 -9.83 -12.87 -15.82
CA ARG A 52 -10.85 -12.92 -14.74
C ARG A 52 -11.30 -14.35 -14.46
N LEU A 53 -11.56 -15.15 -15.50
CA LEU A 53 -11.95 -16.56 -15.34
C LEU A 53 -10.80 -17.38 -14.76
N LYS A 54 -9.58 -17.23 -15.31
CA LYS A 54 -8.38 -17.95 -14.88
C LYS A 54 -8.04 -17.72 -13.40
N PHE A 55 -8.20 -16.49 -12.91
CA PHE A 55 -7.82 -16.09 -11.55
C PHE A 55 -9.02 -15.75 -10.66
N SER A 56 -10.21 -16.28 -10.97
CA SER A 56 -11.45 -16.02 -10.21
C SER A 56 -11.35 -16.38 -8.72
N ALA A 57 -10.55 -17.40 -8.37
CA ALA A 57 -10.28 -17.78 -6.98
C ALA A 57 -9.13 -16.99 -6.32
N GLN A 58 -8.42 -16.15 -7.07
CA GLN A 58 -7.21 -15.43 -6.65
C GLN A 58 -7.38 -13.92 -6.89
N MET A 59 -8.44 -13.35 -6.30
CA MET A 59 -8.82 -11.95 -6.47
C MET A 59 -7.70 -10.95 -6.22
N VAL A 60 -6.77 -11.24 -5.31
CA VAL A 60 -5.59 -10.39 -5.03
C VAL A 60 -4.74 -10.15 -6.29
N ILE A 61 -4.53 -11.18 -7.11
CA ILE A 61 -3.79 -11.07 -8.37
C ILE A 61 -4.55 -10.18 -9.36
N LEU A 62 -5.87 -10.34 -9.42
CA LEU A 62 -6.71 -9.50 -10.26
C LEU A 62 -6.66 -8.03 -9.79
N THR A 63 -6.70 -7.78 -8.48
CA THR A 63 -6.56 -6.43 -7.91
C THR A 63 -5.21 -5.81 -8.22
N ASP A 64 -4.12 -6.58 -8.14
CA ASP A 64 -2.77 -6.14 -8.52
C ASP A 64 -2.67 -5.71 -9.98
N LEU A 65 -3.36 -6.40 -10.90
CA LEU A 65 -3.42 -6.00 -12.30
C LEU A 65 -4.38 -4.81 -12.52
N ALA A 66 -5.57 -4.86 -11.93
CA ALA A 66 -6.60 -3.83 -12.11
C ALA A 66 -6.10 -2.44 -11.73
N ARG A 67 -5.41 -2.30 -10.58
CA ARG A 67 -4.88 -1.01 -10.14
C ARG A 67 -3.97 -0.37 -11.20
N LEU A 68 -3.10 -1.16 -11.84
CA LEU A 68 -2.20 -0.66 -12.88
C LEU A 68 -2.97 -0.22 -14.14
N LEU A 69 -3.96 -0.99 -14.53
CA LEU A 69 -4.79 -0.69 -15.70
C LEU A 69 -5.62 0.57 -15.49
N TRP A 70 -6.20 0.76 -14.30
CA TRP A 70 -6.90 1.99 -13.93
C TRP A 70 -5.97 3.20 -13.89
N ILE A 71 -4.80 3.09 -13.26
CA ILE A 71 -3.78 4.13 -13.27
C ILE A 71 -3.46 4.55 -14.71
N ARG A 72 -3.16 3.59 -15.59
CA ARG A 72 -2.87 3.86 -17.00
C ARG A 72 -4.03 4.56 -17.71
N GLN A 73 -5.25 4.09 -17.49
CA GLN A 73 -6.45 4.66 -18.09
C GLN A 73 -6.65 6.13 -17.70
N PHE A 74 -6.51 6.48 -16.42
CA PHE A 74 -6.67 7.88 -15.99
C PHE A 74 -5.54 8.80 -16.47
N LEU A 75 -4.31 8.29 -16.56
CA LEU A 75 -3.22 9.04 -17.20
C LEU A 75 -3.53 9.33 -18.68
N GLN A 76 -4.12 8.38 -19.40
CA GLN A 76 -4.55 8.56 -20.80
C GLN A 76 -5.74 9.52 -20.93
N GLN A 77 -6.61 9.59 -19.92
CA GLN A 77 -7.74 10.53 -19.84
C GLN A 77 -7.33 11.98 -19.49
N GLY A 78 -6.04 12.24 -19.31
CA GLY A 78 -5.51 13.60 -19.15
C GLY A 78 -5.08 13.97 -17.73
N TYR A 79 -5.15 13.06 -16.76
CA TYR A 79 -4.47 13.27 -15.49
C TYR A 79 -2.96 13.28 -15.70
N HIS A 80 -2.26 14.17 -14.99
CA HIS A 80 -0.81 14.22 -15.01
C HIS A 80 -0.21 13.21 -14.03
N THR A 81 -0.88 13.00 -12.89
CA THR A 81 -0.43 12.10 -11.83
C THR A 81 -1.60 11.27 -11.36
N VAL A 82 -1.41 9.97 -11.20
CA VAL A 82 -2.37 9.08 -10.58
C VAL A 82 -1.68 8.33 -9.45
N VAL A 83 -2.30 8.35 -8.29
CA VAL A 83 -1.81 7.73 -7.06
C VAL A 83 -2.81 6.66 -6.63
N TRP A 84 -2.32 5.50 -6.25
CA TRP A 84 -3.10 4.42 -5.69
C TRP A 84 -2.77 4.26 -4.21
N PHE A 85 -3.81 4.08 -3.40
CA PHE A 85 -3.73 3.55 -2.05
C PHE A 85 -4.63 2.31 -1.95
N ASP A 86 -4.20 1.28 -1.24
CA ASP A 86 -5.13 0.22 -0.81
C ASP A 86 -6.16 0.79 0.19
N ALA A 87 -7.30 0.12 0.37
CA ALA A 87 -8.37 0.63 1.25
C ALA A 87 -8.04 0.58 2.75
N ASP A 88 -7.09 -0.26 3.13
CA ASP A 88 -6.53 -0.38 4.48
C ASP A 88 -5.28 0.50 4.69
N PHE A 89 -5.09 1.51 3.85
CA PHE A 89 -4.06 2.52 4.02
C PHE A 89 -4.60 3.70 4.82
N VAL A 90 -3.90 4.09 5.88
CA VAL A 90 -4.25 5.24 6.72
C VAL A 90 -3.21 6.34 6.55
N VAL A 91 -3.68 7.58 6.28
CA VAL A 91 -2.86 8.79 6.35
C VAL A 91 -3.04 9.40 7.73
N PHE A 92 -1.94 9.64 8.44
CA PHE A 92 -1.97 10.15 9.81
C PHE A 92 -1.09 11.38 10.04
N ASN A 93 -0.40 11.86 9.00
CA ASN A 93 0.19 13.20 8.98
C ASN A 93 0.05 13.81 7.58
N GLU A 94 -1.13 14.36 7.31
CA GLU A 94 -1.52 14.87 6.00
C GLU A 94 -0.62 16.02 5.52
N SER A 95 -0.14 16.85 6.47
CA SER A 95 0.72 18.00 6.16
C SER A 95 2.12 17.63 5.69
N LYS A 96 2.62 16.46 6.12
CA LYS A 96 3.98 15.98 5.82
C LYS A 96 4.01 14.92 4.72
N LEU A 97 2.88 14.28 4.41
CA LEU A 97 2.77 13.34 3.30
C LEU A 97 2.80 14.09 1.96
N GLN A 98 3.99 14.26 1.40
CA GLN A 98 4.24 14.95 0.13
C GLN A 98 4.59 13.92 -0.96
N LEU A 99 3.99 14.08 -2.14
CA LEU A 99 4.30 13.21 -3.28
C LEU A 99 5.75 13.44 -3.76
N PRO A 100 6.56 12.39 -3.98
CA PRO A 100 7.94 12.56 -4.42
C PRO A 100 8.04 13.20 -5.81
N ASP A 101 9.14 13.90 -6.08
CA ASP A 101 9.42 14.49 -7.39
C ASP A 101 10.05 13.48 -8.36
N THR A 102 9.36 12.36 -8.60
CA THR A 102 9.79 11.29 -9.51
C THR A 102 8.68 10.89 -10.49
N ASN A 103 9.03 10.33 -11.65
CA ASN A 103 8.02 9.94 -12.65
C ASN A 103 7.12 8.78 -12.19
N TYR A 104 7.58 7.99 -11.24
CA TYR A 104 6.82 6.97 -10.53
C TYR A 104 7.43 6.73 -9.15
N ALA A 105 6.67 6.11 -8.24
CA ALA A 105 7.20 5.63 -6.97
C ALA A 105 6.42 4.41 -6.47
N LEU A 106 7.12 3.53 -5.76
CA LEU A 106 6.56 2.39 -5.01
C LEU A 106 6.54 2.75 -3.51
N GLY A 107 5.76 2.03 -2.70
CA GLY A 107 5.81 2.19 -1.24
C GLY A 107 6.94 1.36 -0.60
N ARG A 108 7.39 1.76 0.59
CA ARG A 108 8.45 1.07 1.34
C ARG A 108 7.85 0.05 2.30
N GLU A 109 8.32 -1.19 2.24
CA GLU A 109 7.99 -2.21 3.25
C GLU A 109 9.17 -2.39 4.21
N VAL A 110 8.94 -2.12 5.50
CA VAL A 110 9.83 -2.55 6.61
C VAL A 110 9.06 -3.56 7.45
N TRP A 111 9.16 -4.83 7.07
CA TRP A 111 8.38 -5.89 7.68
C TRP A 111 9.12 -6.53 8.85
N VAL A 112 8.65 -6.31 10.09
CA VAL A 112 9.24 -6.94 11.28
C VAL A 112 8.49 -8.21 11.63
N GLN A 113 9.22 -9.33 11.67
CA GLN A 113 8.69 -10.64 12.06
C GLN A 113 9.75 -11.47 12.79
N LYS A 114 9.33 -12.58 13.39
CA LYS A 114 10.26 -13.57 13.96
C LYS A 114 10.79 -14.48 12.85
N ASP A 115 12.10 -14.75 12.87
CA ASP A 115 12.70 -15.75 11.99
C ASP A 115 12.47 -17.18 12.50
N LYS A 116 12.99 -18.17 11.77
CA LYS A 116 12.90 -19.60 12.13
C LYS A 116 13.51 -19.96 13.51
N ASN A 117 14.35 -19.08 14.06
CA ASN A 117 14.96 -19.23 15.38
C ASN A 117 14.26 -18.36 16.43
N ASN A 118 13.04 -17.88 16.15
CA ASN A 118 12.24 -17.03 17.01
C ASN A 118 12.89 -15.66 17.30
N LYS A 119 13.87 -15.22 16.50
CA LYS A 119 14.54 -13.93 16.64
C LYS A 119 13.85 -12.87 15.77
N LEU A 120 13.60 -11.68 16.33
CA LEU A 120 13.08 -10.55 15.55
C LEU A 120 14.07 -10.13 14.46
N ARG A 121 13.54 -9.93 13.24
CA ARG A 121 14.24 -9.37 12.09
C ARG A 121 13.35 -8.40 11.34
N ALA A 122 13.96 -7.34 10.81
CA ALA A 122 13.35 -6.45 9.84
C ALA A 122 13.74 -6.90 8.42
N TYR A 123 12.75 -6.99 7.54
CA TYR A 123 12.92 -7.26 6.13
C TYR A 123 12.52 -6.01 5.35
N ILE A 124 13.46 -5.47 4.58
CA ILE A 124 13.26 -4.22 3.83
C ILE A 124 13.01 -4.56 2.36
N LYS A 125 11.86 -4.14 1.83
CA LYS A 125 11.40 -4.40 0.46
C LYS A 125 10.59 -3.21 -0.06
N VAL A 126 9.88 -3.40 -1.17
CA VAL A 126 8.88 -2.46 -1.70
C VAL A 126 7.51 -3.13 -1.76
N HIS A 127 6.44 -2.36 -1.68
CA HIS A 127 5.06 -2.82 -1.80
C HIS A 127 4.28 -2.03 -2.85
N ASN A 128 3.14 -2.57 -3.28
CA ASN A 128 2.20 -1.95 -4.21
C ASN A 128 0.92 -1.41 -3.55
N ALA A 129 0.82 -1.46 -2.22
CA ALA A 129 -0.27 -0.82 -1.47
C ALA A 129 -0.26 0.71 -1.59
N PHE A 130 0.88 1.29 -2.02
CA PHE A 130 1.00 2.63 -2.53
C PHE A 130 1.67 2.56 -3.91
N LEU A 131 1.14 3.28 -4.89
CA LEU A 131 1.77 3.46 -6.20
C LEU A 131 1.56 4.89 -6.67
N LEU A 132 2.59 5.53 -7.21
CA LEU A 132 2.48 6.80 -7.91
C LEU A 132 2.98 6.64 -9.33
N PHE A 133 2.24 7.18 -10.29
CA PHE A 133 2.67 7.26 -11.69
C PHE A 133 2.32 8.61 -12.30
N ARG A 134 3.26 9.14 -13.10
CA ARG A 134 3.07 10.37 -13.87
C ARG A 134 3.00 10.08 -15.37
N LYS A 135 2.35 10.99 -16.09
CA LYS A 135 2.25 10.95 -17.55
C LYS A 135 3.67 10.95 -18.16
N GLY A 136 3.87 10.11 -19.18
CA GLY A 136 5.17 9.97 -19.85
C GLY A 136 6.14 8.98 -19.20
N ASN A 137 5.77 8.37 -18.06
CA ASN A 137 6.56 7.30 -17.45
C ASN A 137 6.48 5.99 -18.24
N VAL A 138 7.63 5.41 -18.57
CA VAL A 138 7.73 4.13 -19.31
C VAL A 138 7.59 2.89 -18.43
N PHE A 139 7.85 3.00 -17.12
CA PHE A 139 7.83 1.86 -16.20
C PHE A 139 6.43 1.22 -16.08
N LEU A 140 5.37 2.01 -16.19
CA LEU A 140 4.00 1.53 -16.03
C LEU A 140 3.62 0.55 -17.14
N ASP A 141 3.91 0.91 -18.40
CA ASP A 141 3.61 0.04 -19.54
C ASP A 141 4.48 -1.21 -19.53
N PHE A 142 5.76 -1.08 -19.18
CA PHE A 142 6.65 -2.23 -18.95
C PHE A 142 6.11 -3.17 -17.87
N TYR A 143 5.67 -2.62 -16.75
CA TYR A 143 5.14 -3.39 -15.63
C TYR A 143 3.85 -4.11 -16.01
N ILE A 144 2.91 -3.42 -16.68
CA ILE A 144 1.67 -4.02 -17.16
C ILE A 144 1.95 -5.13 -18.17
N GLU A 145 2.83 -4.92 -19.15
CA GLU A 145 3.19 -5.96 -20.13
C GLU A 145 3.80 -7.18 -19.44
N THR A 146 4.79 -6.95 -18.57
CA THR A 146 5.46 -8.03 -17.84
C THR A 146 4.48 -8.80 -16.96
N ALA A 147 3.59 -8.11 -16.24
CA ALA A 147 2.57 -8.76 -15.41
C ALA A 147 1.63 -9.62 -16.25
N ASN A 148 1.09 -9.10 -17.37
CA ASN A 148 0.22 -9.87 -18.26
C ASN A 148 0.95 -11.10 -18.81
N ARG A 149 2.17 -10.95 -19.32
CA ARG A 149 2.95 -12.05 -19.88
C ARG A 149 3.24 -13.13 -18.83
N LEU A 150 3.60 -12.76 -17.61
CA LEU A 150 3.82 -13.71 -16.52
C LEU A 150 2.53 -14.45 -16.12
N LEU A 151 1.40 -13.75 -16.07
CA LEU A 151 0.11 -14.37 -15.80
C LEU A 151 -0.33 -15.31 -16.92
N ASP A 152 -0.06 -14.98 -18.17
CA ASP A 152 -0.40 -15.81 -19.32
C ASP A 152 0.44 -17.10 -19.36
N LEU A 153 1.76 -16.98 -19.19
CA LEU A 153 2.70 -18.10 -19.22
C LEU A 153 2.58 -19.04 -18.02
N ASN A 154 2.01 -18.59 -16.91
CA ASN A 154 1.90 -19.43 -15.74
C ASN A 154 0.79 -20.48 -15.88
N GLU A 155 1.15 -21.76 -15.79
CA GLU A 155 0.22 -22.89 -15.80
C GLU A 155 -0.05 -23.49 -14.40
N GLY A 156 0.74 -23.12 -13.39
CA GLY A 156 0.67 -23.67 -12.04
C GLY A 156 0.00 -22.78 -10.98
N ASN A 157 0.17 -23.12 -9.71
CA ASN A 157 -0.30 -22.28 -8.61
C ASN A 157 0.49 -20.97 -8.54
N VAL A 158 -0.22 -19.85 -8.64
CA VAL A 158 0.36 -18.52 -8.51
C VAL A 158 0.26 -18.04 -7.05
N PRO A 159 1.36 -17.64 -6.41
CA PRO A 159 1.29 -17.03 -5.09
C PRO A 159 0.59 -15.66 -5.19
N PRO A 160 -0.22 -15.24 -4.20
CA PRO A 160 -0.97 -13.97 -4.26
C PRO A 160 -0.10 -12.74 -4.55
N GLN A 161 1.16 -12.75 -4.12
CA GLN A 161 2.11 -11.64 -4.26
C GLN A 161 2.85 -11.64 -5.61
N PHE A 162 2.52 -12.55 -6.54
CA PHE A 162 3.35 -12.86 -7.71
C PHE A 162 3.67 -11.64 -8.57
N ILE A 163 2.65 -10.96 -9.08
CA ILE A 163 2.82 -9.76 -9.90
C ILE A 163 2.85 -8.46 -9.09
N GLY A 164 2.49 -8.50 -7.81
CA GLY A 164 2.58 -7.39 -6.87
C GLY A 164 3.96 -7.31 -6.20
N PRO A 165 4.05 -7.39 -4.85
CA PRO A 165 5.30 -7.15 -4.12
C PRO A 165 6.48 -8.04 -4.54
N LYS A 166 6.24 -9.29 -4.95
CA LYS A 166 7.33 -10.21 -5.33
C LYS A 166 8.03 -9.75 -6.61
N LEU A 167 7.25 -9.44 -7.65
CA LEU A 167 7.79 -8.91 -8.90
C LEU A 167 8.42 -7.52 -8.69
N LEU A 168 7.74 -6.64 -7.97
CA LEU A 168 8.25 -5.29 -7.71
C LEU A 168 9.56 -5.30 -6.91
N THR A 169 9.68 -6.16 -5.92
CA THR A 169 10.95 -6.30 -5.17
C THR A 169 12.07 -6.80 -6.06
N ALA A 170 11.79 -7.78 -6.95
CA ALA A 170 12.78 -8.24 -7.91
C ALA A 170 13.22 -7.13 -8.88
N LEU A 171 12.27 -6.33 -9.38
CA LEU A 171 12.56 -5.18 -10.25
C LEU A 171 13.34 -4.09 -9.50
N HIS A 172 12.93 -3.74 -8.28
CA HIS A 172 13.60 -2.74 -7.46
C HIS A 172 15.05 -3.12 -7.16
N ASN A 173 15.33 -4.40 -6.88
CA ASN A 173 16.68 -4.87 -6.61
C ASN A 173 17.63 -4.76 -7.82
N ILE A 174 17.09 -4.65 -9.04
CA ILE A 174 17.89 -4.54 -10.28
C ILE A 174 17.94 -3.09 -10.76
N ALA A 175 16.79 -2.41 -10.77
CA ALA A 175 16.61 -1.11 -11.41
C ALA A 175 16.60 0.06 -10.42
N HIS A 176 16.66 -0.21 -9.11
CA HIS A 176 16.58 0.79 -8.04
C HIS A 176 15.38 1.72 -8.22
N CYS A 177 14.18 1.14 -8.34
CA CYS A 177 12.94 1.91 -8.48
C CYS A 177 12.84 3.01 -7.41
N PRO A 178 12.35 4.23 -7.75
CA PRO A 178 12.07 5.24 -6.75
C PRO A 178 11.04 4.75 -5.73
N VAL A 179 11.26 5.10 -4.47
CA VAL A 179 10.44 4.64 -3.34
C VAL A 179 9.98 5.85 -2.55
N MET A 180 8.71 5.84 -2.15
CA MET A 180 8.17 6.76 -1.15
C MET A 180 8.36 6.15 0.23
N GLU A 181 9.45 6.51 0.88
CA GLU A 181 9.84 5.96 2.20
C GLU A 181 8.82 6.29 3.30
N THR A 182 8.08 7.39 3.15
CA THR A 182 7.08 7.88 4.12
C THR A 182 5.70 7.21 4.01
N ALA A 183 5.49 6.41 2.95
CA ALA A 183 4.30 5.59 2.73
C ALA A 183 4.67 4.12 2.97
N GLY A 184 4.43 3.67 4.20
CA GLY A 184 4.94 2.40 4.69
C GLY A 184 3.90 1.28 4.80
N MET A 185 4.30 0.22 5.49
CA MET A 185 3.43 -0.90 5.88
C MET A 185 3.78 -1.36 7.29
N LEU A 186 2.76 -1.60 8.13
CA LEU A 186 2.93 -2.06 9.50
C LEU A 186 2.69 -3.56 9.60
N SER A 187 3.67 -4.29 10.14
CA SER A 187 3.48 -5.72 10.42
C SER A 187 2.69 -5.94 11.71
N PRO A 188 2.04 -7.10 11.88
CA PRO A 188 1.24 -7.41 13.07
C PRO A 188 1.99 -7.19 14.40
N LEU A 189 3.26 -7.59 14.48
CA LEU A 189 4.07 -7.37 15.69
C LEU A 189 4.31 -5.89 15.97
N VAL A 190 4.47 -5.07 14.92
CA VAL A 190 4.63 -3.61 15.07
C VAL A 190 3.32 -2.98 15.50
N ILE A 191 2.19 -3.44 14.94
CA ILE A 191 0.84 -2.99 15.33
C ILE A 191 0.60 -3.28 16.83
N THR A 192 0.91 -4.49 17.29
CA THR A 192 0.78 -4.86 18.70
C THR A 192 1.62 -3.97 19.60
N ASP A 193 2.89 -3.72 19.25
CA ASP A 193 3.76 -2.84 20.02
C ASP A 193 3.27 -1.38 20.01
N ILE A 194 2.70 -0.91 18.89
CA ILE A 194 2.04 0.40 18.77
C ILE A 194 0.86 0.52 19.74
N LEU A 195 -0.01 -0.49 19.78
CA LEU A 195 -1.17 -0.53 20.69
C LEU A 195 -0.77 -0.58 22.17
N ASN A 196 0.39 -1.17 22.46
CA ASN A 196 0.99 -1.21 23.79
C ASN A 196 1.77 0.07 24.14
N GLY A 197 2.09 0.92 23.16
CA GLY A 197 2.85 2.17 23.32
C GLY A 197 4.38 2.01 23.25
N GLU A 198 4.87 0.78 23.22
CA GLU A 198 6.28 0.42 23.14
C GLU A 198 6.47 -1.06 22.79
N GLY A 199 7.70 -1.41 22.39
CA GLY A 199 8.12 -2.81 22.25
C GLY A 199 9.27 -2.99 21.27
N LYS A 200 9.85 -4.20 21.30
CA LYS A 200 11.07 -4.53 20.55
C LYS A 200 10.84 -4.58 19.04
N ALA A 201 9.64 -4.93 18.58
CA ALA A 201 9.32 -4.92 17.16
C ALA A 201 9.18 -3.49 16.64
N LEU A 202 8.53 -2.60 17.40
CA LEU A 202 8.43 -1.18 17.06
C LEU A 202 9.81 -0.49 17.10
N GLU A 203 10.65 -0.77 18.09
CA GLU A 203 12.03 -0.25 18.12
C GLU A 203 12.85 -0.71 16.91
N LEU A 204 12.75 -1.98 16.55
CA LEU A 204 13.46 -2.53 15.41
C LEU A 204 12.94 -1.95 14.09
N PHE A 205 11.62 -1.78 13.96
CA PHE A 205 10.98 -1.12 12.84
C PHE A 205 11.49 0.32 12.67
N SER A 206 11.47 1.11 13.75
CA SER A 206 11.95 2.50 13.76
C SER A 206 13.42 2.60 13.33
N LYS A 207 14.28 1.73 13.88
CA LYS A 207 15.71 1.68 13.52
C LYS A 207 15.97 1.25 12.07
N ALA A 208 15.10 0.43 11.49
CA ALA A 208 15.25 -0.06 10.12
C ALA A 208 14.59 0.86 9.08
N SER A 209 13.77 1.82 9.50
CA SER A 209 13.06 2.75 8.62
C SER A 209 13.97 3.90 8.20
N PHE A 210 14.07 4.15 6.89
CA PHE A 210 14.89 5.23 6.35
C PHE A 210 14.33 6.62 6.66
N GLU A 211 13.01 6.76 6.59
CA GLU A 211 12.30 8.00 6.88
C GLU A 211 11.15 7.77 7.86
N PRO A 212 10.65 8.84 8.47
CA PRO A 212 9.38 8.83 9.20
C PRO A 212 8.22 8.32 8.36
N LEU A 213 7.25 7.65 8.97
CA LEU A 213 5.99 7.35 8.30
C LEU A 213 4.98 8.48 8.48
N TYR A 214 4.29 8.82 7.39
CA TYR A 214 3.14 9.74 7.39
C TYR A 214 1.85 9.06 6.96
N ALA A 215 1.98 7.90 6.33
CA ALA A 215 0.89 7.00 6.01
C ALA A 215 1.38 5.56 6.03
N ALA A 216 0.49 4.61 6.33
CA ALA A 216 0.84 3.20 6.31
C ALA A 216 -0.32 2.31 5.88
N ASN A 217 0.00 1.23 5.17
CA ASN A 217 -0.89 0.09 5.00
C ASN A 217 -0.92 -0.73 6.29
N LEU A 218 -2.14 -1.11 6.72
CA LEU A 218 -2.38 -1.85 7.95
C LEU A 218 -2.55 -3.36 7.76
N GLY A 219 -2.48 -3.86 6.53
CA GLY A 219 -2.39 -5.28 6.21
C GLY A 219 -3.63 -6.09 6.58
N ALA A 220 -4.82 -5.68 6.14
CA ALA A 220 -6.12 -6.28 6.48
C ALA A 220 -6.14 -7.81 6.35
N SER A 221 -5.46 -8.35 5.33
CA SER A 221 -5.40 -9.80 5.06
C SER A 221 -4.49 -10.60 6.00
N VAL A 222 -3.58 -9.93 6.70
CA VAL A 222 -2.60 -10.56 7.60
C VAL A 222 -3.02 -10.42 9.05
N VAL A 223 -3.55 -9.26 9.44
CA VAL A 223 -3.91 -8.96 10.83
C VAL A 223 -4.96 -9.92 11.40
N SER A 224 -5.94 -10.34 10.59
CA SER A 224 -6.96 -11.31 11.01
C SER A 224 -6.40 -12.70 11.35
N ASN A 225 -5.27 -13.07 10.74
CA ASN A 225 -4.64 -14.39 10.95
C ASN A 225 -3.66 -14.39 12.13
N GLU A 226 -3.30 -13.21 12.65
CA GLU A 226 -2.25 -13.01 13.66
C GLU A 226 -2.84 -12.58 15.03
N GLY A 227 -4.16 -12.75 15.19
CA GLY A 227 -4.86 -12.54 16.45
C GLY A 227 -5.22 -11.08 16.78
N LEU A 228 -5.06 -10.15 15.83
CA LEU A 228 -5.54 -8.77 15.96
C LEU A 228 -7.03 -8.72 15.64
N THR A 229 -7.80 -8.09 16.52
CA THR A 229 -9.26 -7.97 16.40
C THR A 229 -9.67 -6.72 15.62
N GLU A 230 -10.94 -6.65 15.22
CA GLU A 230 -11.50 -5.43 14.61
C GLU A 230 -11.39 -4.22 15.55
N GLU A 231 -11.57 -4.45 16.86
CA GLU A 231 -11.43 -3.43 17.90
C GLU A 231 -10.00 -2.91 18.01
N ASP A 232 -9.01 -3.82 17.93
CA ASP A 232 -7.59 -3.44 17.90
C ASP A 232 -7.28 -2.54 16.69
N MET A 233 -7.82 -2.89 15.51
CA MET A 233 -7.62 -2.11 14.29
C MET A 233 -8.32 -0.75 14.36
N LEU A 234 -9.53 -0.67 14.92
CA LEU A 234 -10.21 0.60 15.18
C LEU A 234 -9.35 1.48 16.11
N ARG A 235 -8.95 0.95 17.27
CA ARG A 235 -8.10 1.65 18.23
C ARG A 235 -6.77 2.10 17.62
N LEU A 236 -6.17 1.28 16.75
CA LEU A 236 -4.95 1.61 16.01
C LEU A 236 -5.19 2.82 15.10
N THR A 237 -6.23 2.79 14.26
CA THR A 237 -6.53 3.90 13.33
C THR A 237 -6.79 5.20 14.08
N GLU A 238 -7.50 5.15 15.21
CA GLU A 238 -7.70 6.30 16.09
C GLU A 238 -6.39 6.81 16.68
N LEU A 239 -5.56 5.91 17.24
CA LEU A 239 -4.28 6.28 17.83
C LEU A 239 -3.34 6.95 16.83
N LEU A 240 -3.21 6.38 15.63
CA LEU A 240 -2.35 6.92 14.58
C LEU A 240 -2.76 8.34 14.20
N ARG A 241 -4.07 8.60 14.05
CA ARG A 241 -4.62 9.89 13.62
C ARG A 241 -4.68 10.97 14.71
N ARG A 242 -4.26 10.68 15.95
CA ARG A 242 -4.21 11.70 17.01
C ARG A 242 -3.12 12.72 16.72
N LYS A 243 -3.46 14.01 16.78
CA LYS A 243 -2.50 15.13 16.61
C LYS A 243 -1.31 15.06 17.58
N GLN A 244 -1.51 14.53 18.78
CA GLN A 244 -0.44 14.18 19.73
C GLN A 244 -0.32 12.66 19.78
N ASN A 245 0.38 12.10 18.80
CA ASN A 245 0.66 10.68 18.78
C ASN A 245 1.86 10.40 19.71
N PRO A 246 1.71 9.63 20.81
CA PRO A 246 2.81 9.30 21.73
C PRO A 246 3.92 8.49 21.05
N LEU A 247 3.66 7.95 19.87
CA LEU A 247 4.59 7.18 19.04
C LEU A 247 5.37 8.08 18.08
N SER A 248 5.21 9.40 18.18
CA SER A 248 5.98 10.38 17.44
C SER A 248 7.48 10.11 17.54
N ARG A 249 7.98 9.70 18.70
CA ARG A 249 9.38 9.30 18.92
C ARG A 249 9.87 8.10 18.08
N TYR A 250 8.96 7.24 17.62
CA TYR A 250 9.28 6.04 16.84
C TYR A 250 8.95 6.19 15.37
N LEU A 251 7.91 6.97 15.06
CA LEU A 251 7.41 7.19 13.70
C LEU A 251 7.97 8.46 13.06
N TYR A 252 8.44 9.42 13.86
CA TYR A 252 9.17 10.61 13.42
C TYR A 252 10.56 10.56 14.06
N HIS A 253 11.60 10.35 13.25
CA HIS A 253 12.98 10.53 13.71
C HIS A 253 13.04 11.92 14.38
N SER A 254 13.40 11.95 15.67
CA SER A 254 13.58 13.21 16.38
C SER A 254 14.78 13.92 15.75
N ASP A 255 14.58 15.15 15.28
CA ASP A 255 15.67 16.04 14.89
C ASP A 255 16.70 16.20 16.03
#